data_AF-A0AAU9TLZ9-F1
#
_entry.id   AF-A0AAU9TLZ9-F1
#
_cell.length_a   1.000
_cell.length_b   1.000
_cell.length_c   1.000
_cell.angle_alpha   90.00
_cell.angle_beta   90.00
_cell.angle_gamma   90.00
#
_symmetry.space_group_name_H-M   'P 1'
#
loop_
_entity.id
_entity.type
_entity.pdbx_description
1 polymer ?
#
loop_
_entity_poly.entity_id
_entity_poly.type
_entity_poly.pdbx_seq_one_letter_code
_entity_poly.pdbx_strand_id
1 'polypeptide(L)'
;MESFHSCAAQMLRQFRALLHRQPLPTPAARLLQLTALNMFAVETNAASLKGNNGGERTAWLDCALGVSLLMFGALLERCCALLPEPAHTQQHADALLLLPAIKVWSDWMLCHSSIWNPPPSFDNFEIDNDNDPWDWLAKLMNILEALDDKSIEFESEMKEGCVCVRLPEDASLAGFTPLMYMEPAVAWLRAAPAPAPASAPASAPAPAPAHAPAPHSAEHALRTRKLLFFGTEYLVGVEPPVLKLECPAGAPPRYASAVQRAARRRAPARPLSEESGDDDSAGAPSGPTSFSEELPEGADETTRKLLRRKEQLESRKASLEQRRQRMQEMVSNSWANVEVEVRPRWLVPDTNCFIDHLPLLQAVAAPAQPYQLAVPLVVVSELEGLRRCARVGDHARDALAWLTGGGAAGAAGAAGAAGVAGAAGACGAGVRLVTARGSLLAARVAFAAEHDAARGTNDDRVLATALNLHANLSANLSANSAAADSTDPVPDNGVREVVLLTDDRNLRVKALAAELPARDLPSFALWAGLLPERPAV
;
A
#
# COMPACT_ATOMS: atom_id res chain seq x y z
N MET A 1 7.25 -13.32 -3.35
CA MET A 1 6.54 -12.29 -4.12
C MET A 1 6.24 -12.71 -5.53
N GLU A 2 7.03 -13.60 -6.12
CA GLU A 2 6.77 -14.13 -7.47
C GLU A 2 5.33 -14.67 -7.63
N SER A 3 4.73 -15.21 -6.56
CA SER A 3 3.33 -15.66 -6.52
C SER A 3 2.33 -14.69 -5.89
N PHE A 4 2.72 -13.47 -5.53
CA PHE A 4 1.83 -12.55 -4.79
C PHE A 4 0.59 -12.19 -5.62
N HIS A 5 0.78 -11.74 -6.86
CA HIS A 5 -0.33 -11.32 -7.72
C HIS A 5 -1.30 -12.47 -8.01
N SER A 6 -0.79 -13.69 -8.24
CA SER A 6 -1.64 -14.85 -8.47
C SER A 6 -2.41 -15.28 -7.21
N CYS A 7 -1.76 -15.28 -6.03
CA CYS A 7 -2.41 -15.54 -4.75
C CYS A 7 -3.44 -14.46 -4.42
N ALA A 8 -3.13 -13.18 -4.65
CA ALA A 8 -4.02 -12.06 -4.42
C ALA A 8 -5.24 -12.12 -5.34
N ALA A 9 -5.06 -12.40 -6.64
CA ALA A 9 -6.15 -12.59 -7.58
C ALA A 9 -7.06 -13.77 -7.20
N GLN A 10 -6.48 -14.88 -6.73
CA GLN A 10 -7.27 -16.01 -6.22
C GLN A 10 -8.04 -15.63 -4.95
N MET A 11 -7.39 -14.97 -3.99
CA MET A 11 -8.02 -14.51 -2.75
C MET A 11 -9.17 -13.54 -3.04
N LEU A 12 -8.97 -12.57 -3.93
CA LEU A 12 -9.99 -11.60 -4.34
C LEU A 12 -11.19 -12.29 -4.99
N ARG A 13 -10.96 -13.26 -5.89
CA ARG A 13 -12.05 -14.07 -6.48
C ARG A 13 -12.83 -14.84 -5.42
N GLN A 14 -12.13 -15.49 -4.49
CA GLN A 14 -12.77 -16.25 -3.41
C GLN A 14 -13.54 -15.33 -2.43
N PHE A 15 -12.95 -14.19 -2.08
CA PHE A 15 -13.59 -13.19 -1.22
C PHE A 15 -14.87 -12.65 -1.87
N ARG A 16 -14.81 -12.27 -3.16
CA ARG A 16 -15.99 -11.83 -3.92
C ARG A 16 -17.05 -12.93 -3.99
N ALA A 17 -16.67 -14.18 -4.26
CA ALA A 17 -17.59 -15.31 -4.28
C ALA A 17 -18.26 -15.55 -2.91
N LEU A 18 -17.52 -15.41 -1.81
CA LEU A 18 -18.06 -15.50 -0.45
C LEU A 18 -19.11 -14.42 -0.17
N LEU A 19 -18.84 -13.17 -0.58
CA LEU A 19 -19.78 -12.05 -0.41
C LEU A 19 -21.09 -12.25 -1.20
N HIS A 20 -21.06 -13.03 -2.29
CA HIS A 20 -22.22 -13.28 -3.14
C HIS A 20 -23.13 -14.42 -2.65
N ARG A 21 -22.73 -15.18 -1.62
CA ARG A 21 -23.59 -16.22 -1.03
C ARG A 21 -24.74 -15.59 -0.23
N GLN A 22 -25.86 -16.30 -0.16
CA GLN A 22 -27.05 -15.90 0.60
C GLN A 22 -27.53 -17.06 1.49
N PRO A 23 -27.80 -16.82 2.79
CA PRO A 23 -27.50 -15.57 3.51
C PRO A 23 -26.00 -15.29 3.54
N LEU A 24 -25.60 -14.03 3.77
CA LEU A 24 -24.19 -13.65 3.83
C LEU A 24 -23.49 -14.48 4.92
N PRO A 25 -22.53 -15.35 4.57
CA PRO A 25 -21.95 -16.30 5.53
C PRO A 25 -20.97 -15.63 6.50
N THR A 26 -20.57 -14.39 6.19
CA THR A 26 -19.55 -13.66 6.93
C THR A 26 -20.21 -12.62 7.82
N PRO A 27 -20.09 -12.73 9.16
CA PRO A 27 -20.68 -11.74 10.07
C PRO A 27 -19.92 -10.41 9.99
N ALA A 28 -20.60 -9.30 10.33
CA ALA A 28 -20.02 -7.96 10.32
C ALA A 28 -18.70 -7.85 11.09
N ALA A 29 -18.58 -8.51 12.25
CA ALA A 29 -17.36 -8.55 13.04
C ALA A 29 -16.17 -9.16 12.26
N ARG A 30 -16.41 -10.19 11.43
CA ARG A 30 -15.35 -10.80 10.63
C ARG A 30 -14.94 -9.90 9.46
N LEU A 31 -15.88 -9.18 8.86
CA LEU A 31 -15.57 -8.17 7.85
C LEU A 31 -14.74 -7.03 8.44
N LEU A 32 -15.11 -6.54 9.62
CA LEU A 32 -14.33 -5.52 10.35
C LEU A 32 -12.90 -5.99 10.64
N GLN A 33 -12.70 -7.25 11.06
CA GLN A 33 -11.36 -7.81 11.25
C GLN A 33 -10.53 -7.84 9.97
N LEU A 34 -11.14 -8.22 8.84
CA LEU A 34 -10.46 -8.23 7.53
C LEU A 34 -10.10 -6.80 7.09
N THR A 35 -11.00 -5.84 7.28
CA THR A 35 -10.74 -4.43 7.00
C THR A 35 -9.62 -3.88 7.88
N ALA A 36 -9.60 -4.19 9.18
CA ALA A 36 -8.53 -3.79 10.09
C ALA A 36 -7.17 -4.42 9.70
N LEU A 37 -7.17 -5.69 9.27
CA LEU A 37 -5.96 -6.35 8.77
C LEU A 37 -5.42 -5.65 7.52
N ASN A 38 -6.30 -5.25 6.60
CA ASN A 38 -5.95 -4.49 5.42
C ASN A 38 -5.31 -3.13 5.78
N MET A 39 -5.91 -2.38 6.71
CA MET A 39 -5.35 -1.11 7.21
C MET A 39 -3.96 -1.31 7.81
N PHE A 40 -3.81 -2.33 8.67
CA PHE A 40 -2.53 -2.65 9.30
C PHE A 40 -1.46 -3.01 8.27
N ALA A 41 -1.81 -3.80 7.26
CA ALA A 41 -0.91 -4.17 6.17
C ALA A 41 -0.47 -2.93 5.38
N VAL A 42 -1.38 -2.02 5.06
CA VAL A 42 -1.04 -0.77 4.36
C VAL A 42 -0.12 0.10 5.22
N GLU A 43 -0.45 0.33 6.49
CA GLU A 43 0.35 1.21 7.35
C GLU A 43 1.75 0.67 7.67
N THR A 44 1.87 -0.65 7.83
CA THR A 44 3.17 -1.28 8.06
C THR A 44 4.10 -1.04 6.87
N ASN A 45 3.57 -1.08 5.64
CA ASN A 45 4.34 -0.79 4.44
C ASN A 45 4.51 0.72 4.20
N ALA A 46 3.57 1.54 4.68
CA ALA A 46 3.65 2.99 4.56
C ALA A 46 4.67 3.62 5.52
N ALA A 47 5.04 2.95 6.61
CA ALA A 47 6.05 3.44 7.56
C ALA A 47 7.40 3.73 6.89
N SER A 48 7.73 3.01 5.80
CA SER A 48 8.95 3.23 5.01
C SER A 48 8.95 4.54 4.20
N LEU A 49 7.78 5.13 3.89
CA LEU A 49 7.71 6.40 3.15
C LEU A 49 8.18 7.60 3.97
N LYS A 50 8.09 7.55 5.30
CA LYS A 50 8.44 8.68 6.16
C LYS A 50 9.95 9.00 6.15
N GLY A 51 10.79 8.12 5.57
CA GLY A 51 12.23 8.32 5.43
C GLY A 51 12.70 8.70 4.02
N ASN A 52 11.84 8.62 3.00
CA ASN A 52 12.24 8.81 1.59
C ASN A 52 11.74 10.16 1.05
N ASN A 53 12.67 11.00 0.59
CA ASN A 53 12.39 12.36 0.09
C ASN A 53 11.56 12.43 -1.22
N GLY A 54 11.08 11.29 -1.74
CA GLY A 54 10.43 11.19 -3.06
C GLY A 54 8.90 11.17 -3.07
N GLY A 55 8.21 10.93 -1.95
CA GLY A 55 6.74 10.84 -1.93
C GLY A 55 6.12 9.71 -2.78
N GLU A 56 6.94 8.87 -3.42
CA GLU A 56 6.52 7.76 -4.27
C GLU A 56 6.22 6.50 -3.44
N ARG A 57 5.13 5.81 -3.80
CA ARG A 57 4.71 4.58 -3.12
C ARG A 57 5.65 3.44 -3.48
N THR A 58 6.07 2.68 -2.48
CA THR A 58 6.83 1.45 -2.71
C THR A 58 5.93 0.42 -3.39
N ALA A 59 6.52 -0.49 -4.17
CA ALA A 59 5.77 -1.59 -4.81
C ALA A 59 4.95 -2.41 -3.80
N TRP A 60 5.44 -2.52 -2.56
CA TRP A 60 4.78 -3.21 -1.47
C TRP A 60 3.58 -2.46 -0.91
N LEU A 61 3.72 -1.15 -0.75
CA LEU A 61 2.59 -0.32 -0.40
C LEU A 61 1.53 -0.39 -1.50
N ASP A 62 1.93 -0.32 -2.78
CA ASP A 62 0.98 -0.43 -3.90
C ASP A 62 0.29 -1.78 -3.95
N CYS A 63 1.00 -2.87 -3.66
CA CYS A 63 0.41 -4.20 -3.55
C CYS A 63 -0.61 -4.28 -2.40
N ALA A 64 -0.23 -3.84 -1.20
CA ALA A 64 -1.10 -3.89 -0.02
C ALA A 64 -2.33 -2.99 -0.20
N LEU A 65 -2.12 -1.76 -0.68
CA LEU A 65 -3.19 -0.80 -0.94
C LEU A 65 -4.10 -1.26 -2.07
N GLY A 66 -3.54 -1.78 -3.16
CA GLY A 66 -4.29 -2.32 -4.29
C GLY A 66 -5.22 -3.45 -3.88
N VAL A 67 -4.70 -4.49 -3.21
CA VAL A 67 -5.54 -5.60 -2.70
C VAL A 67 -6.61 -5.10 -1.75
N SER A 68 -6.26 -4.17 -0.85
CA SER A 68 -7.21 -3.65 0.14
C SER A 68 -8.35 -2.86 -0.50
N LEU A 69 -8.05 -1.99 -1.47
CA LEU A 69 -9.05 -1.23 -2.23
C LEU A 69 -9.91 -2.13 -3.11
N LEU A 70 -9.36 -3.23 -3.62
CA LEU A 70 -10.12 -4.22 -4.40
C LEU A 70 -11.07 -5.04 -3.51
N MET A 71 -10.64 -5.40 -2.29
CA MET A 71 -11.54 -5.98 -1.29
C MET A 71 -12.64 -4.99 -0.87
N PHE A 72 -12.28 -3.72 -0.67
CA PHE A 72 -13.25 -2.65 -0.41
C PHE A 72 -14.24 -2.50 -1.59
N GLY A 73 -13.74 -2.50 -2.83
CA GLY A 73 -14.56 -2.50 -4.05
C GLY A 73 -15.55 -3.67 -4.12
N ALA A 74 -15.14 -4.88 -3.72
CA ALA A 74 -16.03 -6.03 -3.67
C ALA A 74 -17.13 -5.89 -2.59
N LEU A 75 -16.83 -5.25 -1.45
CA LEU A 75 -17.83 -4.91 -0.44
C LEU A 75 -18.83 -3.87 -0.98
N LEU A 76 -18.33 -2.81 -1.63
CA LEU A 76 -19.14 -1.75 -2.24
C LEU A 76 -20.07 -2.30 -3.32
N GLU A 77 -19.54 -3.12 -4.23
CA GLU A 77 -20.32 -3.78 -5.28
C GLU A 77 -21.46 -4.59 -4.67
N ARG A 78 -21.15 -5.46 -3.71
CA ARG A 78 -22.16 -6.32 -3.10
C ARG A 78 -23.20 -5.49 -2.35
N CYS A 79 -22.77 -4.45 -1.64
CA CYS A 79 -23.66 -3.54 -0.95
C CYS A 79 -24.58 -2.80 -1.93
N CYS A 80 -24.05 -2.30 -3.06
CA CYS A 80 -24.83 -1.66 -4.12
C CYS A 80 -25.89 -2.59 -4.73
N ALA A 81 -25.64 -3.90 -4.77
CA ALA A 81 -26.58 -4.88 -5.30
C ALA A 81 -27.70 -5.24 -4.31
N LEU A 82 -27.44 -5.15 -3.01
CA LEU A 82 -28.35 -5.64 -1.96
C LEU A 82 -29.13 -4.51 -1.27
N LEU A 83 -28.51 -3.35 -1.06
CA LEU A 83 -29.08 -2.26 -0.28
C LEU A 83 -30.39 -1.67 -0.87
N PRO A 84 -30.58 -1.59 -2.20
CA PRO A 84 -31.84 -1.13 -2.79
C PRO A 84 -33.03 -2.09 -2.59
N GLU A 85 -32.79 -3.33 -2.18
CA GLU A 85 -33.86 -4.30 -1.95
C GLU A 85 -34.75 -3.86 -0.76
N PRO A 86 -36.03 -4.27 -0.72
CA PRO A 86 -36.95 -3.85 0.33
C PRO A 86 -36.45 -4.20 1.74
N ALA A 87 -36.67 -3.31 2.71
CA ALA A 87 -36.09 -3.39 4.07
C ALA A 87 -36.40 -4.68 4.85
N HIS A 88 -37.47 -5.39 4.49
CA HIS A 88 -37.88 -6.65 5.14
C HIS A 88 -37.21 -7.91 4.52
N THR A 89 -36.42 -7.75 3.47
CA THR A 89 -35.78 -8.87 2.77
C THR A 89 -34.47 -9.28 3.43
N GLN A 90 -34.09 -10.55 3.27
CA GLN A 90 -32.77 -11.05 3.69
C GLN A 90 -31.64 -10.32 2.94
N GLN A 91 -31.86 -9.93 1.69
CA GLN A 91 -30.89 -9.16 0.91
C GLN A 91 -30.57 -7.83 1.58
N HIS A 92 -31.60 -7.07 1.97
CA HIS A 92 -31.40 -5.81 2.67
C HIS A 92 -30.69 -6.03 4.01
N ALA A 93 -31.10 -7.03 4.79
CA ALA A 93 -30.42 -7.38 6.04
C ALA A 93 -28.93 -7.73 5.83
N ASP A 94 -28.60 -8.49 4.79
CA ASP A 94 -27.22 -8.83 4.42
C ASP A 94 -26.42 -7.58 4.01
N ALA A 95 -27.05 -6.59 3.34
CA ALA A 95 -26.40 -5.32 2.99
C ALA A 95 -25.95 -4.54 4.23
N LEU A 96 -26.79 -4.53 5.27
CA LEU A 96 -26.52 -3.83 6.53
C LEU A 96 -25.32 -4.43 7.29
N LEU A 97 -24.98 -5.69 7.06
CA LEU A 97 -23.78 -6.33 7.61
C LEU A 97 -22.47 -5.84 6.95
N LEU A 98 -22.55 -5.30 5.73
CA LEU A 98 -21.39 -4.80 4.97
C LEU A 98 -21.02 -3.36 5.35
N LEU A 99 -22.03 -2.54 5.64
CA LEU A 99 -21.86 -1.09 5.88
C LEU A 99 -20.85 -0.74 6.99
N PRO A 100 -20.75 -1.45 8.13
CA PRO A 100 -19.75 -1.15 9.15
C PRO A 100 -18.32 -1.24 8.60
N ALA A 101 -18.01 -2.30 7.86
CA ALA A 101 -16.68 -2.48 7.27
C ALA A 101 -16.37 -1.42 6.19
N ILE A 102 -17.37 -1.02 5.41
CA ILE A 102 -17.26 0.05 4.41
C ILE A 102 -16.97 1.38 5.12
N LYS A 103 -17.76 1.73 6.15
CA LYS A 103 -17.59 2.97 6.93
C LYS A 103 -16.22 3.07 7.56
N VAL A 104 -15.74 2.01 8.21
CA VAL A 104 -14.43 2.04 8.86
C VAL A 104 -13.31 2.19 7.81
N TRP A 105 -13.40 1.54 6.65
CA TRP A 105 -12.43 1.78 5.57
C TRP A 105 -12.45 3.22 5.07
N SER A 106 -13.64 3.82 4.90
CA SER A 106 -13.80 5.24 4.57
C SER A 106 -13.17 6.16 5.63
N ASP A 107 -13.33 5.86 6.91
CA ASP A 107 -12.68 6.61 8.00
C ASP A 107 -11.15 6.55 7.92
N TRP A 108 -10.59 5.37 7.64
CA TRP A 108 -9.15 5.25 7.43
C TRP A 108 -8.69 6.09 6.23
N MET A 109 -9.44 6.06 5.13
CA MET A 109 -9.13 6.88 3.95
C MET A 109 -9.16 8.38 4.26
N LEU A 110 -10.12 8.86 5.06
CA LEU A 110 -10.17 10.27 5.48
C LEU A 110 -8.88 10.74 6.13
N CYS A 111 -8.27 9.92 6.98
CA CYS A 111 -7.03 10.24 7.70
C CYS A 111 -5.75 10.08 6.87
N HIS A 112 -5.79 9.26 5.82
CA HIS A 112 -4.57 8.77 5.15
C HIS A 112 -4.50 9.19 3.68
N SER A 113 -5.01 10.37 3.33
CA SER A 113 -5.05 10.89 1.95
C SER A 113 -3.72 10.80 1.21
N SER A 114 -2.61 11.11 1.89
CA SER A 114 -1.26 11.05 1.31
C SER A 114 -0.82 9.63 0.92
N ILE A 115 -1.48 8.59 1.44
CA ILE A 115 -1.14 7.19 1.15
C ILE A 115 -1.86 6.71 -0.10
N TRP A 116 -3.11 7.11 -0.32
CA TRP A 116 -3.95 6.54 -1.38
C TRP A 116 -4.34 7.53 -2.48
N ASN A 117 -4.12 8.84 -2.31
CA ASN A 117 -4.41 9.87 -3.31
C ASN A 117 -3.09 10.45 -3.87
N PRO A 118 -2.80 10.35 -5.18
CA PRO A 118 -3.66 9.85 -6.27
C PRO A 118 -3.96 8.35 -6.17
N PRO A 119 -5.16 7.90 -6.57
CA PRO A 119 -5.54 6.48 -6.56
C PRO A 119 -4.50 5.55 -7.21
N PRO A 120 -4.23 4.34 -6.66
CA PRO A 120 -3.42 3.32 -7.35
C PRO A 120 -4.04 2.90 -8.68
N SER A 121 -3.19 2.43 -9.60
CA SER A 121 -3.63 1.55 -10.68
C SER A 121 -3.87 0.13 -10.15
N PHE A 122 -4.86 -0.56 -10.72
CA PHE A 122 -5.20 -1.96 -10.42
C PHE A 122 -4.76 -2.94 -11.52
N ASP A 123 -3.99 -2.49 -12.52
CA ASP A 123 -3.65 -3.28 -13.71
C ASP A 123 -2.92 -4.60 -13.39
N ASN A 124 -2.17 -4.64 -12.28
CA ASN A 124 -1.37 -5.80 -11.86
C ASN A 124 -2.18 -6.98 -11.29
N PHE A 125 -3.50 -6.87 -11.15
CA PHE A 125 -4.34 -7.90 -10.51
C PHE A 125 -5.23 -8.68 -11.48
N GLU A 126 -5.15 -8.44 -12.79
CA GLU A 126 -5.90 -9.16 -13.83
C GLU A 126 -7.39 -9.35 -13.50
N ILE A 127 -8.04 -8.30 -12.99
CA ILE A 127 -9.44 -8.39 -12.60
C ILE A 127 -10.32 -8.15 -13.82
N ASP A 128 -11.11 -9.15 -14.19
CA ASP A 128 -12.18 -9.04 -15.19
C ASP A 128 -13.38 -8.28 -14.58
N ASN A 129 -13.26 -6.96 -14.42
CA ASN A 129 -14.38 -6.12 -14.02
C ASN A 129 -14.38 -4.80 -14.81
N ASP A 130 -15.56 -4.47 -15.35
CA ASP A 130 -15.76 -3.22 -16.07
C ASP A 130 -15.76 -2.02 -15.11
N ASN A 131 -16.10 -2.21 -13.84
CA ASN A 131 -16.16 -1.16 -12.82
C ASN A 131 -15.05 -1.32 -11.78
N ASP A 132 -14.34 -0.24 -11.50
CA ASP A 132 -13.34 -0.18 -10.44
C ASP A 132 -13.97 0.18 -9.07
N PRO A 133 -13.23 0.15 -7.95
CA PRO A 133 -13.77 0.50 -6.63
C PRO A 133 -14.39 1.90 -6.56
N TRP A 134 -13.92 2.85 -7.36
CA TRP A 134 -14.37 4.24 -7.37
C TRP A 134 -15.73 4.37 -8.06
N ASP A 135 -15.95 3.61 -9.14
CA ASP A 135 -17.25 3.48 -9.80
C ASP A 135 -18.31 2.92 -8.84
N TRP A 136 -17.95 1.87 -8.08
CA TRP A 136 -18.85 1.30 -7.08
C TRP A 136 -19.12 2.25 -5.92
N LEU A 137 -18.13 3.04 -5.52
CA LEU A 137 -18.30 4.03 -4.47
C LEU A 137 -19.25 5.15 -4.90
N ALA A 138 -19.10 5.65 -6.13
CA ALA A 138 -20.02 6.63 -6.71
C ALA A 138 -21.45 6.08 -6.76
N LYS A 139 -21.63 4.83 -7.21
CA LYS A 139 -22.93 4.16 -7.21
C LYS A 139 -23.51 4.03 -5.81
N LEU A 140 -22.70 3.69 -4.81
CA LEU A 140 -23.14 3.59 -3.43
C LEU A 140 -23.62 4.95 -2.90
N MET A 141 -22.91 6.05 -3.21
CA MET A 141 -23.34 7.39 -2.78
C MET A 141 -24.71 7.76 -3.34
N ASN A 142 -24.96 7.48 -4.62
CA ASN A 142 -26.28 7.70 -5.24
C ASN A 142 -27.39 6.88 -4.54
N ILE A 143 -27.10 5.63 -4.18
CA ILE A 143 -28.06 4.76 -3.45
C ILE A 143 -28.30 5.29 -2.03
N LEU A 144 -27.24 5.64 -1.30
CA LEU A 144 -27.32 6.14 0.06
C LEU A 144 -28.04 7.48 0.14
N GLU A 145 -27.85 8.37 -0.84
CA GLU A 145 -28.55 9.66 -0.89
C GLU A 145 -30.05 9.47 -1.09
N ALA A 146 -30.47 8.49 -1.89
CA ALA A 146 -31.87 8.14 -2.08
C ALA A 146 -32.50 7.46 -0.84
N LEU A 147 -31.69 6.77 -0.03
CA LEU A 147 -32.13 6.04 1.17
C LEU A 147 -31.96 6.83 2.48
N ASP A 148 -31.32 8.00 2.46
CA ASP A 148 -31.07 8.78 3.67
C ASP A 148 -32.39 9.30 4.26
N ASP A 149 -32.75 8.77 5.42
CA ASP A 149 -33.94 9.18 6.16
C ASP A 149 -33.72 10.56 6.79
N LYS A 150 -34.20 11.58 6.11
CA LYS A 150 -34.13 12.98 6.55
C LYS A 150 -35.02 13.27 7.76
N SER A 151 -35.91 12.35 8.16
CA SER A 151 -36.76 12.53 9.35
C SER A 151 -36.01 12.32 10.68
N ILE A 152 -34.87 11.62 10.65
CA ILE A 152 -34.05 11.36 11.84
C ILE A 152 -33.12 12.56 12.05
N GLU A 153 -33.48 13.55 12.85
CA GLU A 153 -32.61 14.70 13.09
C GLU A 153 -31.57 14.43 14.18
N PHE A 154 -30.29 14.61 13.86
CA PHE A 154 -29.21 14.52 14.85
C PHE A 154 -28.81 15.92 15.32
N GLU A 155 -28.67 16.08 16.63
CA GLU A 155 -28.05 17.24 17.23
C GLU A 155 -26.52 17.06 17.26
N SER A 156 -25.79 18.17 17.16
CA SER A 156 -24.32 18.21 17.19
C SER A 156 -23.73 18.23 18.61
N GLU A 157 -24.56 18.52 19.61
CA GLU A 157 -24.14 18.64 21.01
C GLU A 157 -25.14 17.92 21.92
N MET A 158 -24.66 17.50 23.09
CA MET A 158 -25.51 16.89 24.11
C MET A 158 -26.47 17.92 24.70
N LYS A 159 -27.78 17.72 24.47
CA LYS A 159 -28.84 18.50 25.13
C LYS A 159 -29.70 17.66 26.06
N GLU A 160 -30.39 18.33 26.97
CA GLU A 160 -31.26 17.71 27.96
C GLU A 160 -32.43 16.97 27.30
N GLY A 161 -32.54 15.65 27.52
CA GLY A 161 -33.53 14.79 26.88
C GLY A 161 -33.10 14.16 25.56
N CYS A 162 -31.82 14.25 25.18
CA CYS A 162 -31.27 13.55 24.02
C CYS A 162 -30.55 12.24 24.41
N VAL A 163 -30.64 11.23 23.55
CA VAL A 163 -29.98 9.93 23.67
C VAL A 163 -28.75 9.91 22.76
N CYS A 164 -27.63 9.40 23.28
CA CYS A 164 -26.40 9.25 22.53
C CYS A 164 -26.49 8.04 21.58
N VAL A 165 -26.21 8.27 20.30
CA VAL A 165 -26.09 7.25 19.25
C VAL A 165 -24.61 7.06 18.95
N ARG A 166 -24.13 5.82 19.08
CA ARG A 166 -22.75 5.42 18.82
C ARG A 166 -22.73 4.22 17.90
N LEU A 167 -21.74 4.15 17.02
CA LEU A 167 -21.59 3.02 16.12
C LEU A 167 -20.79 1.88 16.79
N PRO A 168 -21.30 0.62 16.78
CA PRO A 168 -20.61 -0.51 17.40
C PRO A 168 -19.22 -0.79 16.82
N GLU A 169 -19.00 -0.53 15.53
CA GLU A 169 -17.71 -0.68 14.87
C GLU A 169 -16.63 0.25 15.45
N ASP A 170 -16.98 1.47 15.86
CA ASP A 170 -16.05 2.44 16.42
C ASP A 170 -15.63 2.04 17.83
N ALA A 171 -16.57 1.49 18.60
CA ALA A 171 -16.28 0.91 19.90
C ALA A 171 -15.37 -0.33 19.77
N SER A 172 -15.59 -1.14 18.73
CA SER A 172 -14.83 -2.38 18.49
C SER A 172 -13.38 -2.12 18.09
N LEU A 173 -13.10 -1.00 17.42
CA LEU A 173 -11.77 -0.60 16.96
C LEU A 173 -11.17 0.55 17.79
N ALA A 174 -11.74 0.83 18.96
CA ALA A 174 -11.21 1.86 19.86
C ALA A 174 -9.75 1.55 20.25
N GLY A 175 -8.85 2.52 20.05
CA GLY A 175 -7.42 2.37 20.30
C GLY A 175 -6.64 1.68 19.18
N PHE A 176 -7.28 1.31 18.06
CA PHE A 176 -6.58 0.81 16.89
C PHE A 176 -5.78 1.93 16.22
N THR A 177 -4.45 1.81 16.21
CA THR A 177 -3.51 2.87 15.76
C THR A 177 -3.85 3.47 14.41
N PRO A 178 -4.23 2.67 13.38
CA PRO A 178 -4.64 3.22 12.08
C PRO A 178 -5.87 4.13 12.08
N LEU A 179 -6.63 4.16 13.17
CA LEU A 179 -7.83 5.01 13.30
C LEU A 179 -7.70 5.98 14.48
N MET A 180 -6.53 6.12 15.11
CA MET A 180 -6.43 6.94 16.33
C MET A 180 -6.60 8.44 16.11
N TYR A 181 -6.51 8.93 14.86
CA TYR A 181 -6.81 10.32 14.52
C TYR A 181 -8.28 10.55 14.14
N MET A 182 -9.08 9.48 14.03
CA MET A 182 -10.51 9.58 13.78
C MET A 182 -11.28 9.73 15.09
N GLU A 183 -12.11 10.76 15.15
CA GLU A 183 -13.10 10.87 16.22
C GLU A 183 -14.21 9.84 16.00
N PRO A 184 -14.60 9.07 17.04
CA PRO A 184 -15.73 8.15 16.94
C PRO A 184 -17.00 8.88 16.47
N ALA A 185 -17.80 8.22 15.64
CA ALA A 185 -19.09 8.76 15.23
C ALA A 185 -20.03 8.79 16.43
N VAL A 186 -20.25 9.99 16.95
CA VAL A 186 -21.21 10.28 18.02
C VAL A 186 -22.23 11.28 17.49
N ALA A 187 -23.50 11.01 17.75
CA ALA A 187 -24.60 11.92 17.47
C ALA A 187 -25.63 11.85 18.60
N TRP A 188 -26.43 12.90 18.76
CA TRP A 188 -27.46 12.96 19.78
C TRP A 188 -28.84 13.03 19.14
N LEU A 189 -29.75 12.19 19.58
CA LEU A 189 -31.12 12.10 19.07
C LEU A 189 -32.09 12.53 20.16
N ARG A 190 -33.07 13.38 19.84
CA ARG A 190 -34.13 13.74 20.79
C ARG A 190 -34.90 12.49 21.21
N ALA A 191 -35.00 12.22 22.52
CA ALA A 191 -35.89 11.18 23.00
C ALA A 191 -37.34 11.56 22.70
N ALA A 192 -38.18 10.57 22.35
CA ALA A 192 -39.62 10.81 22.30
C ALA A 192 -40.10 11.32 23.67
N PRO A 193 -41.03 12.29 23.71
CA PRO A 193 -41.56 12.78 24.97
C PRO A 193 -42.12 11.61 25.77
N ALA A 194 -41.70 11.51 27.04
CA ALA A 194 -42.27 10.53 27.97
C ALA A 194 -43.80 10.70 27.99
N PRO A 195 -44.58 9.61 28.08
CA PRO A 195 -46.03 9.73 28.20
C PRO A 195 -46.35 10.62 29.41
N ALA A 196 -47.15 11.66 29.19
CA ALA A 196 -47.50 12.60 30.24
C ALA A 196 -48.08 11.86 31.45
N PRO A 197 -47.75 12.27 32.69
CA PRO A 197 -48.39 11.69 33.88
C PRO A 197 -49.92 11.84 33.75
N ALA A 198 -50.66 10.80 34.15
CA ALA A 198 -52.10 10.62 33.93
C ALA A 198 -53.03 11.66 34.59
N SER A 199 -52.52 12.83 34.97
CA SER A 199 -53.23 13.85 35.76
C SER A 199 -53.34 15.23 35.09
N ALA A 200 -52.96 15.39 33.81
CA ALA A 200 -53.15 16.66 33.10
C ALA A 200 -54.52 16.69 32.39
N PRO A 201 -55.35 17.74 32.58
CA PRO A 201 -56.64 17.87 31.90
C PRO A 201 -56.45 18.00 30.38
N ALA A 202 -57.27 17.26 29.64
CA ALA A 202 -57.23 17.20 28.18
C ALA A 202 -57.61 18.54 27.55
N SER A 203 -56.61 19.31 27.12
CA SER A 203 -56.81 20.45 26.23
C SER A 203 -55.79 20.41 25.09
N ALA A 204 -56.33 20.31 23.88
CA ALA A 204 -55.69 20.15 22.56
C ALA A 204 -55.38 18.70 22.14
N PRO A 205 -55.70 18.32 20.88
CA PRO A 205 -55.25 17.05 20.32
C PRO A 205 -53.72 17.08 20.27
N ALA A 206 -53.08 16.27 21.10
CA ALA A 206 -51.64 16.08 21.04
C ALA A 206 -51.25 15.63 19.63
N PRO A 207 -50.19 16.19 19.01
CA PRO A 207 -49.65 15.61 17.78
C PRO A 207 -49.36 14.14 18.03
N ALA A 208 -49.69 13.28 17.04
CA ALA A 208 -49.47 11.85 17.12
C ALA A 208 -48.04 11.59 17.63
N PRO A 209 -47.83 10.65 18.57
CA PRO A 209 -46.51 10.45 19.16
C PRO A 209 -45.53 10.10 18.04
N ALA A 210 -44.62 11.03 17.71
CA ALA A 210 -43.47 10.73 16.89
C ALA A 210 -42.71 9.62 17.61
N HIS A 211 -42.87 8.38 17.13
CA HIS A 211 -42.20 7.24 17.72
C HIS A 211 -40.70 7.49 17.55
N ALA A 212 -39.96 7.47 18.66
CA ALA A 212 -38.50 7.56 18.58
C ALA A 212 -38.03 6.42 17.66
N PRO A 213 -37.15 6.70 16.68
CA PRO A 213 -36.66 5.67 15.78
C PRO A 213 -36.00 4.56 16.59
N ALA A 214 -36.17 3.32 16.15
CA ALA A 214 -35.53 2.17 16.77
C ALA A 214 -34.01 2.39 16.81
N PRO A 215 -33.29 1.88 17.83
CA PRO A 215 -31.85 2.15 18.01
C PRO A 215 -31.04 1.77 16.77
N HIS A 216 -31.36 0.64 16.13
CA HIS A 216 -30.72 0.22 14.89
C HIS A 216 -30.95 1.20 13.72
N SER A 217 -32.15 1.76 13.58
CA SER A 217 -32.46 2.75 12.54
C SER A 217 -31.64 4.03 12.72
N ALA A 218 -31.45 4.49 13.96
CA ALA A 218 -30.61 5.65 14.26
C ALA A 218 -29.13 5.38 13.95
N GLU A 219 -28.60 4.20 14.31
CA GLU A 219 -27.23 3.81 13.94
C GLU A 219 -27.04 3.75 12.42
N HIS A 220 -28.04 3.25 11.69
CA HIS A 220 -27.98 3.14 10.24
C HIS A 220 -28.00 4.52 9.58
N ALA A 221 -28.87 5.43 10.04
CA ALA A 221 -28.88 6.81 9.57
C ALA A 221 -27.56 7.54 9.86
N LEU A 222 -26.98 7.35 11.05
CA LEU A 222 -25.68 7.94 11.41
C LEU A 222 -24.58 7.42 10.48
N ARG A 223 -24.55 6.11 10.23
CA ARG A 223 -23.58 5.50 9.31
C ARG A 223 -23.74 5.99 7.87
N THR A 224 -24.97 6.08 7.37
CA THR A 224 -25.29 6.63 6.04
C THR A 224 -24.78 8.06 5.91
N ARG A 225 -25.00 8.93 6.90
CA ARG A 225 -24.52 10.31 6.86
C ARG A 225 -23.01 10.44 6.89
N LYS A 226 -22.32 9.59 7.66
CA LYS A 226 -20.84 9.55 7.67
C LYS A 226 -20.29 9.10 6.30
N LEU A 227 -20.90 8.09 5.69
CA LEU A 227 -20.53 7.64 4.34
C LEU A 227 -20.82 8.70 3.27
N LEU A 228 -21.97 9.38 3.35
CA LEU A 228 -22.32 10.48 2.45
C LEU A 228 -21.32 11.62 2.59
N PHE A 229 -21.00 12.08 3.80
CA PHE A 229 -19.94 13.08 4.02
C PHE A 229 -18.61 12.66 3.35
N PHE A 230 -18.19 11.40 3.55
CA PHE A 230 -16.97 10.90 2.91
C PHE A 230 -17.03 10.96 1.38
N GLY A 231 -18.09 10.47 0.77
CA GLY A 231 -18.17 10.38 -0.69
C GLY A 231 -18.53 11.71 -1.37
N THR A 232 -19.53 12.42 -0.87
CA THR A 232 -20.12 13.59 -1.56
C THR A 232 -19.43 14.91 -1.22
N GLU A 233 -18.83 15.03 -0.03
CA GLU A 233 -18.09 16.23 0.37
C GLU A 233 -16.59 16.00 0.23
N TYR A 234 -16.05 14.98 0.91
CA TYR A 234 -14.61 14.79 0.98
C TYR A 234 -14.01 14.30 -0.35
N LEU A 235 -14.51 13.21 -0.95
CA LEU A 235 -13.94 12.68 -2.20
C LEU A 235 -14.21 13.56 -3.44
N VAL A 236 -15.23 14.41 -3.39
CA VAL A 236 -15.47 15.44 -4.39
C VAL A 236 -14.53 16.64 -4.18
N GLY A 237 -14.21 16.98 -2.93
CA GLY A 237 -13.39 18.14 -2.56
C GLY A 237 -11.89 17.87 -2.39
N VAL A 238 -11.46 16.60 -2.36
CA VAL A 238 -10.04 16.23 -2.24
C VAL A 238 -9.30 16.52 -3.56
N GLU A 239 -7.99 16.78 -3.49
CA GLU A 239 -7.16 17.07 -4.67
C GLU A 239 -6.08 15.98 -4.87
N PRO A 240 -6.02 15.31 -6.03
CA PRO A 240 -7.00 15.36 -7.12
C PRO A 240 -8.37 14.76 -6.70
N PRO A 241 -9.48 15.22 -7.30
CA PRO A 241 -10.82 14.72 -6.96
C PRO A 241 -10.99 13.28 -7.41
N VAL A 242 -11.64 12.48 -6.57
CA VAL A 242 -11.88 11.06 -6.83
C VAL A 242 -13.30 10.82 -7.33
N LEU A 243 -14.27 11.60 -6.81
CA LEU A 243 -15.64 11.61 -7.29
C LEU A 243 -15.98 12.98 -7.88
N LYS A 244 -16.98 13.01 -8.77
CA LYS A 244 -17.54 14.25 -9.33
C LYS A 244 -19.06 14.16 -9.40
N LEU A 245 -19.73 15.30 -9.31
CA LEU A 245 -21.17 15.40 -9.53
C LEU A 245 -21.43 15.67 -11.03
N GLU A 246 -22.12 14.75 -11.69
CA GLU A 246 -22.59 14.90 -13.07
C GLU A 246 -24.04 15.40 -13.07
N CYS A 247 -24.32 16.41 -13.89
CA CYS A 247 -25.68 16.93 -14.11
C CYS A 247 -26.09 16.69 -15.58
N PRO A 248 -26.41 15.45 -15.97
CA PRO A 248 -26.81 15.14 -17.35
C PRO A 248 -28.13 15.83 -17.71
N ALA A 249 -28.25 16.28 -18.96
CA ALA A 249 -29.46 16.93 -19.45
C ALA A 249 -30.66 15.96 -19.38
N GLY A 250 -31.70 16.35 -18.64
CA GLY A 250 -32.94 15.58 -18.50
C GLY A 250 -32.90 14.44 -17.48
N ALA A 251 -31.87 14.34 -16.65
CA ALA A 251 -31.77 13.36 -15.57
C ALA A 251 -31.34 14.03 -14.25
N PRO A 252 -31.69 13.45 -13.08
CA PRO A 252 -31.25 13.99 -11.79
C PRO A 252 -29.71 13.97 -11.69
N PRO A 253 -29.13 14.89 -10.90
CA PRO A 253 -27.70 14.90 -10.66
C PRO A 253 -27.27 13.58 -10.01
N ARG A 254 -26.07 13.10 -10.37
CA ARG A 254 -25.53 11.83 -9.85
C ARG A 254 -24.03 11.91 -9.68
N TYR A 255 -23.50 11.19 -8.69
CA TYR A 255 -22.07 11.02 -8.51
C TYR A 255 -21.51 10.00 -9.50
N ALA A 256 -20.32 10.29 -10.04
CA ALA A 256 -19.54 9.41 -10.91
C ALA A 256 -18.06 9.44 -10.52
N SER A 257 -17.30 8.41 -10.90
CA SER A 257 -15.86 8.38 -10.73
C SER A 257 -15.19 9.51 -11.53
N ALA A 258 -14.28 10.24 -10.89
CA ALA A 258 -13.40 11.22 -11.53
C ALA A 258 -12.01 10.63 -11.85
N VAL A 259 -11.75 9.40 -11.40
CA VAL A 259 -10.46 8.72 -11.58
C VAL A 259 -10.27 8.36 -13.05
N GLN A 260 -9.25 8.92 -13.68
CA GLN A 260 -8.92 8.61 -15.07
C GLN A 260 -8.28 7.22 -15.14
N ARG A 261 -8.94 6.29 -15.83
CA ARG A 261 -8.32 5.01 -16.16
C ARG A 261 -7.22 5.26 -17.18
N ALA A 262 -5.98 4.87 -16.85
CA ALA A 262 -4.95 4.77 -17.88
C ALA A 262 -5.50 3.85 -18.98
N ALA A 263 -5.69 4.40 -20.18
CA ALA A 263 -6.11 3.58 -21.30
C ALA A 263 -5.12 2.44 -21.42
N ARG A 264 -5.58 1.17 -21.31
CA ARG A 264 -4.76 0.01 -21.61
C ARG A 264 -4.20 0.24 -23.00
N ARG A 265 -2.91 0.58 -23.13
CA ARG A 265 -2.22 0.69 -24.42
C ARG A 265 -2.06 -0.73 -25.00
N ARG A 266 -3.17 -1.36 -25.36
CA ARG A 266 -3.21 -2.33 -26.45
C ARG A 266 -3.58 -1.54 -27.68
N ALA A 267 -2.59 -0.87 -28.27
CA ALA A 267 -2.73 -0.48 -29.66
C ALA A 267 -2.72 -1.80 -30.46
N PRO A 268 -3.80 -2.20 -31.17
CA PRO A 268 -3.61 -3.12 -32.27
C PRO A 268 -2.68 -2.41 -33.25
N ALA A 269 -1.56 -3.06 -33.60
CA ALA A 269 -0.60 -2.54 -34.56
C ALA A 269 -1.35 -2.11 -35.83
N ARG A 270 -1.50 -0.80 -36.03
CA ARG A 270 -2.01 -0.23 -37.27
C ARG A 270 -0.79 0.24 -38.08
N PRO A 271 -0.69 -0.13 -39.36
CA PRO A 271 0.43 0.25 -40.21
C PRO A 271 0.49 1.77 -40.33
N LEU A 272 1.71 2.31 -40.28
CA LEU A 272 1.99 3.71 -40.56
C LEU A 272 1.48 4.04 -41.98
N SER A 273 0.53 4.96 -42.07
CA SER A 273 0.19 5.64 -43.31
C SER A 273 0.34 7.13 -43.03
N GLU A 274 1.37 7.69 -43.68
CA GLU A 274 1.59 9.12 -43.81
C GLU A 274 0.46 9.69 -44.66
N GLU A 275 -0.41 10.53 -44.09
CA GLU A 275 -1.13 11.51 -44.88
C GLU A 275 -1.13 12.86 -44.16
N SER A 276 -0.48 13.79 -44.85
CA SER A 276 -0.48 15.24 -44.67
C SER A 276 -1.90 15.80 -44.76
N GLY A 277 -2.21 16.81 -43.95
CA GLY A 277 -3.46 17.55 -44.02
C GLY A 277 -3.41 18.84 -43.24
N ASP A 278 -3.37 19.94 -43.98
CA ASP A 278 -3.24 21.34 -43.57
C ASP A 278 -4.45 21.93 -42.81
N ASP A 279 -4.11 22.90 -41.96
CA ASP A 279 -4.71 24.23 -41.76
C ASP A 279 -6.05 24.47 -41.02
N ASP A 280 -5.96 25.55 -40.24
CA ASP A 280 -6.95 26.55 -39.80
C ASP A 280 -8.16 26.19 -38.91
N SER A 281 -8.11 26.66 -37.66
CA SER A 281 -9.10 27.64 -37.20
C SER A 281 -8.73 28.33 -35.90
N ALA A 282 -8.74 29.65 -36.00
CA ALA A 282 -8.59 30.65 -34.96
C ALA A 282 -9.53 30.45 -33.75
N GLY A 283 -9.03 30.85 -32.58
CA GLY A 283 -9.81 30.97 -31.36
C GLY A 283 -8.96 31.49 -30.21
N ALA A 284 -8.52 32.74 -30.29
CA ALA A 284 -7.93 33.43 -29.14
C ALA A 284 -8.98 33.53 -28.01
N PRO A 285 -8.69 33.08 -26.77
CA PRO A 285 -9.51 33.47 -25.64
C PRO A 285 -9.10 34.88 -25.25
N SER A 286 -9.98 35.84 -25.56
CA SER A 286 -9.99 37.16 -24.94
C SER A 286 -9.86 37.00 -23.42
N GLY A 287 -8.84 37.62 -22.83
CA GLY A 287 -8.71 37.69 -21.38
C GLY A 287 -9.94 38.39 -20.78
N PRO A 288 -10.41 37.98 -19.59
CA PRO A 288 -11.49 38.70 -18.94
C PRO A 288 -10.97 40.07 -18.53
N THR A 289 -11.52 41.09 -19.19
CA THR A 289 -11.47 42.49 -18.78
C THR A 289 -11.93 42.59 -17.33
N SER A 290 -11.10 43.20 -16.50
CA SER A 290 -11.44 43.65 -15.15
C SER A 290 -12.60 44.65 -15.22
N PHE A 291 -13.83 44.16 -15.16
CA PHE A 291 -14.98 44.99 -14.83
C PHE A 291 -14.94 45.23 -13.32
N SER A 292 -14.41 46.38 -12.92
CA SER A 292 -14.76 46.99 -11.64
C SER A 292 -16.26 47.31 -11.70
N GLU A 293 -17.11 46.42 -11.21
CA GLU A 293 -18.46 46.81 -10.80
C GLU A 293 -18.31 47.67 -9.55
N GLU A 294 -18.59 48.96 -9.69
CA GLU A 294 -18.80 49.86 -8.58
C GLU A 294 -19.89 49.28 -7.65
N LEU A 295 -19.58 49.26 -6.35
CA LEU A 295 -20.46 48.78 -5.29
C LEU A 295 -21.84 49.45 -5.38
N PRO A 296 -22.95 48.69 -5.33
CA PRO A 296 -24.26 49.30 -5.13
C PRO A 296 -24.28 49.96 -3.75
N GLU A 297 -24.38 51.29 -3.70
CA GLU A 297 -24.65 52.05 -2.48
C GLU A 297 -26.01 51.63 -1.91
N GLY A 298 -25.97 50.63 -1.03
CA GLY A 298 -27.16 50.01 -0.42
C GLY A 298 -26.99 48.52 -0.08
N ALA A 299 -25.89 47.87 -0.49
CA ALA A 299 -25.67 46.46 -0.18
C ALA A 299 -25.44 46.21 1.33
N ASP A 300 -26.25 45.32 1.90
CA ASP A 300 -26.20 44.93 3.31
C ASP A 300 -24.83 44.32 3.70
N GLU A 301 -24.48 44.38 4.99
CA GLU A 301 -23.15 44.00 5.52
C GLU A 301 -22.77 42.54 5.18
N THR A 302 -23.79 41.69 5.06
CA THR A 302 -23.69 40.27 4.65
C THR A 302 -23.23 40.14 3.20
N THR A 303 -23.79 40.93 2.29
CA THR A 303 -23.45 40.94 0.86
C THR A 303 -22.02 41.42 0.63
N ARG A 304 -21.56 42.41 1.40
CA ARG A 304 -20.18 42.89 1.35
C ARG A 304 -19.17 41.84 1.85
N LYS A 305 -19.52 41.08 2.89
CA LYS A 305 -18.70 39.95 3.38
C LYS A 305 -18.63 38.82 2.35
N LEU A 306 -19.73 38.51 1.67
CA LEU A 306 -19.77 37.49 0.63
C LEU A 306 -18.93 37.87 -0.59
N LEU A 307 -18.95 39.13 -1.01
CA LEU A 307 -18.12 39.63 -2.11
C LEU A 307 -16.61 39.56 -1.78
N ARG A 308 -16.21 39.97 -0.58
CA ARG A 308 -14.81 39.80 -0.11
C ARG A 308 -14.39 38.33 -0.06
N ARG A 309 -15.29 37.45 0.36
CA ARG A 309 -15.03 36.00 0.40
C ARG A 309 -14.94 35.40 -1.01
N LYS A 310 -15.75 35.87 -1.96
CA LYS A 310 -15.68 35.47 -3.38
C LYS A 310 -14.33 35.86 -3.99
N GLU A 311 -13.90 37.10 -3.79
CA GLU A 311 -12.62 37.60 -4.33
C GLU A 311 -11.41 36.85 -3.73
N GLN A 312 -11.44 36.55 -2.42
CA GLN A 312 -10.44 35.69 -1.78
C GLN A 312 -10.43 34.26 -2.35
N LEU A 313 -11.60 33.68 -2.64
CA LEU A 313 -11.72 32.35 -3.21
C LEU A 313 -11.25 32.30 -4.66
N GLU A 314 -11.51 33.34 -5.45
CA GLU A 314 -11.03 33.47 -6.83
C GLU A 314 -9.51 33.63 -6.89
N SER A 315 -8.92 34.45 -6.01
CA SER A 315 -7.46 34.57 -5.86
C SER A 315 -6.81 33.24 -5.43
N ARG A 316 -7.43 32.53 -4.49
CA ARG A 316 -6.97 31.20 -4.06
C ARG A 316 -7.08 30.17 -5.18
N LYS A 317 -8.16 30.18 -5.96
CA LYS A 317 -8.35 29.32 -7.13
C LYS A 317 -7.29 29.57 -8.21
N ALA A 318 -7.00 30.83 -8.54
CA ALA A 318 -5.98 31.19 -9.52
C ALA A 318 -4.57 30.74 -9.11
N SER A 319 -4.20 30.93 -7.83
CA SER A 319 -2.91 30.47 -7.30
C SER A 319 -2.80 28.94 -7.32
N LEU A 320 -3.90 28.23 -7.07
CA LEU A 320 -3.97 26.77 -7.14
C LEU A 320 -3.92 26.23 -8.57
N GLU A 321 -4.59 26.88 -9.54
CA GLU A 321 -4.50 26.53 -10.96
C GLU A 321 -3.07 26.72 -11.50
N GLN A 322 -2.38 27.78 -11.05
CA GLN A 322 -0.98 28.00 -11.37
C GLN A 322 -0.06 26.92 -10.75
N ARG A 323 -0.39 26.46 -9.54
CA ARG A 323 0.28 25.30 -8.91
C ARG A 323 -0.05 23.99 -9.60
N ARG A 324 -1.27 23.83 -10.12
CA ARG A 324 -1.72 22.67 -10.91
C ARG A 324 -0.96 22.60 -12.23
N GLN A 325 -0.82 23.71 -12.96
CA GLN A 325 -0.02 23.77 -14.19
C GLN A 325 1.44 23.37 -13.92
N ARG A 326 2.05 23.90 -12.86
CA ARG A 326 3.42 23.51 -12.45
C ARG A 326 3.53 22.03 -12.06
N MET A 327 2.56 21.49 -11.33
CA MET A 327 2.53 20.06 -10.99
C MET A 327 2.31 19.19 -12.22
N GLN A 328 1.47 19.62 -13.17
CA GLN A 328 1.17 18.89 -14.39
C GLN A 328 2.37 18.86 -15.34
N GLU A 329 3.15 19.94 -15.40
CA GLU A 329 4.46 20.00 -16.07
C GLU A 329 5.52 19.10 -15.40
N MET A 330 5.54 19.01 -14.06
CA MET A 330 6.45 18.09 -13.34
C MET A 330 6.03 16.62 -13.50
N VAL A 331 4.73 16.32 -13.42
CA VAL A 331 4.17 14.96 -13.55
C VAL A 331 4.29 14.45 -14.99
N SER A 332 4.11 15.30 -16.00
CA SER A 332 4.33 14.90 -17.40
C SER A 332 5.79 14.53 -17.68
N ASN A 333 6.73 15.11 -16.93
CA ASN A 333 8.16 14.80 -17.05
C ASN A 333 8.61 13.63 -16.16
N SER A 334 7.79 13.15 -15.22
CA SER A 334 8.21 12.16 -14.20
C SER A 334 7.57 10.76 -14.32
N TRP A 335 6.65 10.53 -15.28
CA TRP A 335 6.16 9.17 -15.58
C TRP A 335 7.17 8.39 -16.46
N ALA A 336 8.44 8.35 -16.05
CA ALA A 336 9.31 7.29 -16.50
C ALA A 336 8.98 6.07 -15.63
N ASN A 337 8.45 5.00 -16.23
CA ASN A 337 8.40 3.71 -15.56
C ASN A 337 9.81 3.38 -15.08
N VAL A 338 10.06 3.44 -13.76
CA VAL A 338 11.37 3.09 -13.21
C VAL A 338 11.48 1.57 -13.24
N GLU A 339 11.99 1.06 -14.35
CA GLU A 339 12.29 -0.36 -14.52
C GLU A 339 13.53 -0.69 -13.69
N VAL A 340 13.33 -1.41 -12.58
CA VAL A 340 14.43 -1.88 -11.73
C VAL A 340 15.11 -3.06 -12.44
N GLU A 341 16.32 -2.82 -12.94
CA GLU A 341 17.13 -3.83 -13.58
C GLU A 341 18.00 -4.56 -12.54
N VAL A 342 17.71 -5.83 -12.28
CA VAL A 342 18.51 -6.64 -11.34
C VAL A 342 19.66 -7.32 -12.09
N ARG A 343 20.91 -6.97 -11.73
CA ARG A 343 22.15 -7.54 -12.30
C ARG A 343 23.01 -8.18 -11.20
N PRO A 344 22.72 -9.42 -10.77
CA PRO A 344 23.37 -10.01 -9.61
C PRO A 344 24.89 -10.10 -9.79
N ARG A 345 25.62 -9.39 -8.94
CA ARG A 345 27.09 -9.43 -8.86
C ARG A 345 27.55 -9.75 -7.46
N TRP A 346 26.85 -9.21 -6.47
CA TRP A 346 27.13 -9.40 -5.05
C TRP A 346 25.99 -10.15 -4.39
N LEU A 347 26.31 -11.27 -3.77
CA LEU A 347 25.35 -12.15 -3.13
C LEU A 347 25.61 -12.14 -1.63
N VAL A 348 24.59 -11.83 -0.84
CA VAL A 348 24.69 -11.74 0.61
C VAL A 348 23.94 -12.93 1.22
N PRO A 349 24.62 -14.01 1.64
CA PRO A 349 23.98 -15.14 2.29
C PRO A 349 23.67 -14.87 3.77
N ASP A 350 22.56 -15.43 4.25
CA ASP A 350 22.27 -15.60 5.67
C ASP A 350 22.97 -16.84 6.26
N THR A 351 22.82 -17.07 7.56
CA THR A 351 23.43 -18.23 8.26
C THR A 351 22.86 -19.56 7.77
N ASN A 352 21.57 -19.63 7.46
CA ASN A 352 20.93 -20.87 6.99
C ASN A 352 21.50 -21.33 5.65
N CYS A 353 21.86 -20.40 4.75
CA CYS A 353 22.55 -20.74 3.50
C CYS A 353 23.84 -21.55 3.74
N PHE A 354 24.58 -21.26 4.82
CA PHE A 354 25.78 -22.02 5.17
C PHE A 354 25.47 -23.37 5.83
N ILE A 355 24.43 -23.44 6.65
CA ILE A 355 24.07 -24.66 7.36
C ILE A 355 23.47 -25.69 6.39
N ASP A 356 22.56 -25.26 5.52
CA ASP A 356 21.75 -26.15 4.68
C ASP A 356 22.34 -26.32 3.27
N HIS A 357 23.12 -25.35 2.78
CA HIS A 357 23.44 -25.22 1.36
C HIS A 357 24.91 -24.87 1.06
N LEU A 358 25.85 -25.22 1.95
CA LEU A 358 27.29 -24.96 1.77
C LEU A 358 27.85 -25.40 0.39
N PRO A 359 27.52 -26.58 -0.16
CA PRO A 359 28.02 -26.98 -1.48
C PRO A 359 27.56 -26.06 -2.62
N LEU A 360 26.34 -25.51 -2.53
CA LEU A 360 25.82 -24.57 -3.51
C LEU A 360 26.51 -23.21 -3.39
N LEU A 361 26.78 -22.73 -2.17
CA LEU A 361 27.59 -21.52 -1.96
C LEU A 361 28.99 -21.66 -2.55
N GLN A 362 29.60 -22.84 -2.41
CA GLN A 362 30.92 -23.14 -3.00
C GLN A 362 30.87 -23.11 -4.53
N ALA A 363 29.83 -23.67 -5.15
CA ALA A 363 29.62 -23.63 -6.59
C ALA A 363 29.41 -22.21 -7.12
N VAL A 364 28.58 -21.41 -6.42
CA VAL A 364 28.32 -20.00 -6.75
C VAL A 364 29.59 -19.14 -6.63
N ALA A 365 30.44 -19.41 -5.65
CA ALA A 365 31.68 -18.69 -5.40
C ALA A 365 32.88 -19.19 -6.24
N ALA A 366 32.67 -20.15 -7.15
CA ALA A 366 33.74 -20.71 -7.97
C ALA A 366 34.35 -19.64 -8.90
N PRO A 367 35.66 -19.67 -9.19
CA PRO A 367 36.33 -18.63 -9.99
C PRO A 367 35.78 -18.42 -11.41
N ALA A 368 35.10 -19.43 -11.96
CA ALA A 368 34.46 -19.35 -13.28
C ALA A 368 33.14 -18.55 -13.25
N GLN A 369 32.59 -18.27 -12.08
CA GLN A 369 31.31 -17.58 -11.92
C GLN A 369 31.50 -16.06 -11.82
N PRO A 370 30.55 -15.27 -12.35
CA PRO A 370 30.60 -13.80 -12.28
C PRO A 370 30.22 -13.23 -10.90
N TYR A 371 29.82 -14.11 -9.96
CA TYR A 371 29.25 -13.72 -8.68
C TYR A 371 30.31 -13.64 -7.58
N GLN A 372 30.06 -12.76 -6.61
CA GLN A 372 30.88 -12.62 -5.42
C GLN A 372 30.02 -12.71 -4.17
N LEU A 373 30.41 -13.56 -3.23
CA LEU A 373 29.78 -13.65 -1.92
C LEU A 373 30.31 -12.54 -1.02
N ALA A 374 29.40 -11.72 -0.48
CA ALA A 374 29.68 -10.77 0.59
C ALA A 374 29.05 -11.29 1.89
N VAL A 375 29.85 -11.93 2.72
CA VAL A 375 29.40 -12.64 3.93
C VAL A 375 29.38 -11.68 5.12
N PRO A 376 28.21 -11.39 5.72
CA PRO A 376 28.12 -10.50 6.87
C PRO A 376 28.89 -11.04 8.09
N LEU A 377 29.58 -10.16 8.82
CA LEU A 377 30.29 -10.56 10.05
C LEU A 377 29.35 -11.14 11.12
N VAL A 378 28.08 -10.72 11.14
CA VAL A 378 27.06 -11.31 12.02
C VAL A 378 26.83 -12.79 11.72
N VAL A 379 26.86 -13.19 10.45
CA VAL A 379 26.71 -14.61 10.03
C VAL A 379 27.92 -15.42 10.50
N VAL A 380 29.13 -14.87 10.38
CA VAL A 380 30.34 -15.52 10.92
C VAL A 380 30.23 -15.73 12.43
N SER A 381 29.77 -14.70 13.15
CA SER A 381 29.59 -14.75 14.61
C SER A 381 28.53 -15.78 15.02
N GLU A 382 27.43 -15.88 14.27
CA GLU A 382 26.40 -16.91 14.48
C GLU A 382 26.94 -18.31 14.24
N LEU A 383 27.67 -18.53 13.14
CA LEU A 383 28.30 -19.81 12.84
C LEU A 383 29.27 -20.23 13.95
N GLU A 384 30.04 -19.28 14.51
CA GLU A 384 30.91 -19.52 15.66
C GLU A 384 30.15 -19.99 16.91
N GLY A 385 29.01 -19.34 17.20
CA GLY A 385 28.10 -19.74 18.27
C GLY A 385 27.48 -21.13 18.04
N LEU A 386 27.24 -21.50 16.79
CA LEU A 386 26.61 -22.77 16.40
C LEU A 386 27.56 -23.98 16.42
N ARG A 387 28.89 -23.80 16.47
CA ARG A 387 29.89 -24.90 16.44
C ARG A 387 29.69 -25.97 17.52
N ARG A 388 29.07 -25.61 18.64
CA ARG A 388 28.81 -26.52 19.78
C ARG A 388 27.39 -27.10 19.76
N CYS A 389 26.57 -26.74 18.78
CA CYS A 389 25.21 -27.25 18.64
C CYS A 389 25.23 -28.72 18.20
N ALA A 390 24.51 -29.58 18.92
CA ALA A 390 24.45 -31.01 18.62
C ALA A 390 23.80 -31.33 17.26
N ARG A 391 22.93 -30.45 16.74
CA ARG A 391 22.18 -30.69 15.48
C ARG A 391 22.91 -30.19 14.24
N VAL A 392 23.54 -29.02 14.32
CA VAL A 392 24.10 -28.30 13.15
C VAL A 392 25.57 -27.91 13.34
N GLY A 393 26.20 -28.33 14.44
CA GLY A 393 27.57 -27.94 14.77
C GLY A 393 28.62 -28.44 13.78
N ASP A 394 28.41 -29.58 13.14
CA ASP A 394 29.26 -30.07 12.05
C ASP A 394 29.21 -29.15 10.84
N HIS A 395 28.01 -28.82 10.35
CA HIS A 395 27.81 -27.89 9.23
C HIS A 395 28.40 -26.50 9.53
N ALA A 396 28.21 -26.00 10.75
CA ALA A 396 28.79 -24.73 11.17
C ALA A 396 30.34 -24.76 11.19
N ARG A 397 30.95 -25.89 11.60
CA ARG A 397 32.41 -26.08 11.56
C ARG A 397 32.93 -26.12 10.12
N ASP A 398 32.26 -26.84 9.24
CA ASP A 398 32.64 -26.95 7.83
C ASP A 398 32.54 -25.59 7.12
N ALA A 399 31.47 -24.85 7.37
CA ALA A 399 31.28 -23.49 6.83
C ALA A 399 32.38 -22.54 7.32
N LEU A 400 32.72 -22.56 8.61
CA LEU A 400 33.80 -21.73 9.15
C LEU A 400 35.18 -22.11 8.61
N ALA A 401 35.46 -23.42 8.47
CA ALA A 401 36.72 -23.89 7.89
C ALA A 401 36.86 -23.39 6.44
N TRP A 402 35.76 -23.40 5.68
CA TRP A 402 35.73 -22.85 4.33
C TRP A 402 35.94 -21.33 4.32
N LEU A 403 35.25 -20.57 5.18
CA LEU A 403 35.37 -19.10 5.23
C LEU A 403 36.76 -18.62 5.66
N THR A 404 37.39 -19.34 6.59
CA THR A 404 38.71 -18.98 7.17
C THR A 404 39.89 -19.52 6.36
N GLY A 405 39.65 -20.30 5.29
CA GLY A 405 40.71 -20.91 4.47
C GLY A 405 41.46 -22.05 5.16
N GLY A 406 40.83 -22.69 6.15
CA GLY A 406 41.41 -23.73 6.99
C GLY A 406 41.51 -25.09 6.31
N GLY A 407 42.38 -25.19 5.31
CA GLY A 407 42.82 -26.43 4.69
C GLY A 407 44.28 -26.75 4.96
N ALA A 408 44.77 -26.60 6.20
CA ALA A 408 46.00 -27.25 6.68
C ALA A 408 46.14 -27.15 8.20
N ALA A 409 46.45 -28.28 8.84
CA ALA A 409 46.89 -28.48 10.22
C ALA A 409 45.81 -28.51 11.32
N GLY A 410 45.30 -29.71 11.62
CA GLY A 410 44.93 -30.08 13.00
C GLY A 410 43.65 -30.87 13.22
N ALA A 411 43.59 -32.14 12.76
CA ALA A 411 42.87 -33.22 13.45
C ALA A 411 43.12 -34.55 12.72
N ALA A 412 44.24 -35.20 13.05
CA ALA A 412 44.35 -36.63 12.85
C ALA A 412 43.42 -37.32 13.86
N GLY A 413 42.45 -38.10 13.38
CA GLY A 413 41.76 -39.10 14.20
C GLY A 413 40.25 -39.18 14.01
N ALA A 414 39.80 -39.88 12.96
CA ALA A 414 38.82 -40.97 13.04
C ALA A 414 38.40 -41.37 11.61
N ALA A 415 38.55 -42.65 11.32
CA ALA A 415 38.40 -43.26 10.01
C ALA A 415 36.92 -43.49 9.64
N GLY A 416 36.64 -43.47 8.32
CA GLY A 416 35.64 -44.33 7.71
C GLY A 416 34.50 -43.65 6.96
N ALA A 417 34.71 -43.33 5.68
CA ALA A 417 33.77 -43.62 4.59
C ALA A 417 34.39 -43.17 3.25
N ALA A 418 34.49 -44.10 2.31
CA ALA A 418 35.11 -43.91 1.02
C ALA A 418 34.19 -43.16 0.04
N GLY A 419 34.78 -42.26 -0.74
CA GLY A 419 34.31 -41.94 -2.09
C GLY A 419 33.58 -40.60 -2.29
N VAL A 420 34.28 -39.47 -2.18
CA VAL A 420 34.26 -38.35 -3.17
C VAL A 420 35.58 -37.59 -3.01
N ALA A 421 36.60 -37.99 -3.77
CA ALA A 421 37.86 -37.26 -3.85
C ALA A 421 37.85 -36.39 -5.12
N GLY A 422 37.56 -35.10 -4.97
CA GLY A 422 37.72 -34.10 -6.02
C GLY A 422 37.15 -32.75 -5.60
N ALA A 423 38.01 -31.72 -5.55
CA ALA A 423 37.72 -30.29 -5.33
C ALA A 423 37.90 -29.69 -3.91
N ALA A 424 38.69 -30.28 -3.02
CA ALA A 424 39.23 -29.54 -1.86
C ALA A 424 40.54 -28.84 -2.25
N GLY A 425 40.46 -27.66 -2.85
CA GLY A 425 41.63 -26.88 -3.25
C GLY A 425 41.33 -25.40 -3.47
N ALA A 426 41.86 -24.55 -2.57
CA ALA A 426 41.89 -23.09 -2.59
C ALA A 426 40.52 -22.36 -2.56
N CYS A 427 40.19 -21.70 -1.46
CA CYS A 427 39.03 -20.81 -1.37
C CYS A 427 39.16 -19.65 -2.36
N GLY A 428 38.45 -19.76 -3.49
CA GLY A 428 38.51 -18.89 -4.65
C GLY A 428 38.29 -17.40 -4.35
N ALA A 429 38.77 -16.55 -5.25
CA ALA A 429 38.73 -15.09 -5.18
C ALA A 429 37.31 -14.48 -5.01
N GLY A 430 36.24 -15.29 -5.05
CA GLY A 430 34.84 -14.87 -5.01
C GLY A 430 34.21 -14.65 -3.64
N VAL A 431 34.89 -14.87 -2.51
CA VAL A 431 34.30 -14.65 -1.16
C VAL A 431 34.97 -13.49 -0.42
N ARG A 432 34.18 -12.54 0.09
CA ARG A 432 34.64 -11.41 0.92
C ARG A 432 33.77 -11.28 2.17
N LEU A 433 34.35 -10.81 3.27
CA LEU A 433 33.59 -10.46 4.47
C LEU A 433 33.11 -9.00 4.39
N VAL A 434 31.94 -8.72 4.94
CA VAL A 434 31.34 -7.38 4.95
C VAL A 434 30.93 -6.95 6.36
N THR A 435 31.31 -5.73 6.71
CA THR A 435 30.98 -5.06 7.98
C THR A 435 29.50 -4.70 8.06
N ALA A 436 28.97 -4.44 9.26
CA ALA A 436 27.60 -3.94 9.40
C ALA A 436 27.36 -2.62 8.63
N ARG A 437 28.42 -1.85 8.37
CA ARG A 437 28.40 -0.62 7.57
C ARG A 437 28.50 -0.85 6.05
N GLY A 438 28.47 -2.10 5.59
CA GLY A 438 28.53 -2.43 4.16
C GLY A 438 29.94 -2.28 3.54
N SER A 439 31.00 -2.23 4.35
CA SER A 439 32.38 -2.12 3.87
C SER A 439 32.99 -3.51 3.68
N LEU A 440 33.54 -3.76 2.49
CA LEU A 440 34.19 -5.02 2.16
C LEU A 440 35.59 -5.09 2.76
N LEU A 441 35.90 -6.18 3.47
CA LEU A 441 37.21 -6.38 4.08
C LEU A 441 38.23 -6.93 3.07
N ALA A 442 39.42 -6.33 3.03
CA ALA A 442 40.52 -6.71 2.14
C ALA A 442 41.16 -8.07 2.49
N ALA A 443 41.05 -8.50 3.76
CA ALA A 443 41.53 -9.79 4.23
C ALA A 443 40.43 -10.52 5.01
N ARG A 444 40.33 -11.84 4.82
CA ARG A 444 39.34 -12.71 5.48
C ARG A 444 39.60 -12.98 6.97
N VAL A 445 40.71 -12.47 7.52
CA VAL A 445 41.25 -12.88 8.84
C VAL A 445 41.25 -11.74 9.87
N ALA A 446 40.78 -10.53 9.52
CA ALA A 446 40.69 -9.45 10.50
C ALA A 446 39.41 -9.59 11.33
N PHE A 447 39.48 -10.36 12.43
CA PHE A 447 38.51 -10.32 13.53
C PHE A 447 38.64 -8.99 14.27
N ALA A 448 38.25 -7.89 13.61
CA ALA A 448 37.97 -6.66 14.30
C ALA A 448 36.59 -6.81 14.93
N ALA A 449 36.54 -6.91 16.26
CA ALA A 449 35.29 -6.84 16.99
C ALA A 449 34.57 -5.55 16.58
N GLU A 450 33.49 -5.66 15.82
CA GLU A 450 32.63 -4.52 15.55
C GLU A 450 31.94 -4.13 16.85
N HIS A 451 32.00 -2.84 17.20
CA HIS A 451 31.18 -2.33 18.29
C HIS A 451 29.72 -2.44 17.86
N ASP A 452 28.99 -3.37 18.49
CA ASP A 452 27.57 -3.60 18.29
C ASP A 452 26.79 -2.30 18.46
N ALA A 453 26.29 -1.74 17.35
CA ALA A 453 25.18 -0.80 17.44
C ALA A 453 23.94 -1.61 17.85
N ALA A 454 23.66 -1.57 19.15
CA ALA A 454 22.57 -2.29 19.78
C ALA A 454 21.21 -1.81 19.23
N ARG A 455 20.57 -2.63 18.38
CA ARG A 455 19.12 -2.95 18.33
C ARG A 455 18.77 -3.71 17.05
N GLY A 456 18.25 -4.92 17.18
CA GLY A 456 17.73 -5.73 16.07
C GLY A 456 18.01 -7.21 16.23
N THR A 457 17.23 -8.05 15.55
CA THR A 457 17.53 -9.48 15.40
C THR A 457 18.74 -9.68 14.47
N ASN A 458 19.37 -10.85 14.49
CA ASN A 458 20.48 -11.12 13.56
C ASN A 458 20.05 -11.05 12.09
N ASP A 459 18.81 -11.42 11.78
CA ASP A 459 18.18 -11.21 10.47
C ASP A 459 18.15 -9.73 10.07
N ASP A 460 17.76 -8.84 11.00
CA ASP A 460 17.75 -7.39 10.76
C ASP A 460 19.16 -6.87 10.49
N ARG A 461 20.18 -7.44 11.14
CA ARG A 461 21.59 -7.09 10.93
C ARG A 461 22.11 -7.56 9.57
N VAL A 462 21.72 -8.77 9.13
CA VAL A 462 22.05 -9.27 7.79
C VAL A 462 21.43 -8.36 6.72
N LEU A 463 20.15 -8.01 6.87
CA LEU A 463 19.47 -7.10 5.94
C LEU A 463 20.12 -5.71 5.92
N ALA A 464 20.37 -5.12 7.08
CA ALA A 464 21.02 -3.80 7.17
C ALA A 464 22.41 -3.81 6.51
N THR A 465 23.17 -4.89 6.70
CA THR A 465 24.48 -5.07 6.06
C THR A 465 24.36 -5.09 4.54
N ALA A 466 23.38 -5.81 4.00
CA ALA A 466 23.15 -5.91 2.56
C ALA A 466 22.70 -4.57 1.94
N LEU A 467 21.83 -3.82 2.62
CA LEU A 467 21.40 -2.48 2.20
C LEU A 467 22.57 -1.48 2.20
N ASN A 468 23.38 -1.49 3.26
CA ASN A 468 24.56 -0.63 3.34
C ASN A 468 25.61 -0.98 2.27
N LEU A 469 25.79 -2.27 1.98
CA LEU A 469 26.67 -2.71 0.89
C LEU A 469 26.16 -2.18 -0.46
N HIS A 470 24.85 -2.28 -0.72
CA HIS A 470 24.24 -1.74 -1.93
C HIS A 470 24.48 -0.23 -2.06
N ALA A 471 24.18 0.54 -1.01
CA ALA A 471 24.37 1.99 -0.99
C ALA A 471 25.84 2.38 -1.25
N ASN A 472 26.80 1.69 -0.62
CA ASN A 472 28.23 1.96 -0.81
C ASN A 472 28.69 1.66 -2.24
N LEU A 473 28.20 0.58 -2.86
CA LEU A 473 28.56 0.22 -4.23
C LEU A 473 27.96 1.21 -5.24
N SER A 474 26.71 1.62 -5.06
CA SER A 474 26.05 2.63 -5.89
C SER A 474 26.75 4.00 -5.79
N ALA A 475 27.14 4.43 -4.58
CA ALA A 475 27.88 5.67 -4.38
C ALA A 475 29.26 5.67 -5.06
N ASN A 476 29.94 4.53 -5.10
CA ASN A 476 31.24 4.41 -5.80
C ASN A 476 31.11 4.43 -7.32
N LEU A 477 29.99 3.91 -7.87
CA LEU A 477 29.72 3.95 -9.30
C LEU A 477 29.44 5.38 -9.79
N SER A 478 28.66 6.15 -9.03
CA SER A 478 28.37 7.56 -9.34
C SER A 478 29.58 8.49 -9.16
N ALA A 479 30.48 8.19 -8.21
CA ALA A 479 31.74 8.92 -8.06
C ALA A 479 32.72 8.69 -9.22
N ASN A 480 32.74 7.48 -9.80
CA ASN A 480 33.60 7.14 -10.93
C ASN A 480 33.08 7.67 -12.28
N SER A 481 31.76 7.84 -12.45
CA SER A 481 31.17 8.42 -13.66
C SER A 481 31.33 9.94 -13.73
N ALA A 482 31.38 10.64 -12.60
CA ALA A 482 31.63 12.09 -12.55
C ALA A 482 33.06 12.50 -12.97
N ALA A 483 34.01 11.56 -13.05
CA ALA A 483 35.37 11.80 -13.50
C ALA A 483 35.56 11.63 -15.02
N ALA A 484 34.54 11.17 -15.75
CA ALA A 484 34.54 11.10 -17.20
C ALA A 484 33.71 12.26 -17.76
N ASP A 485 34.35 13.15 -18.53
CA ASP A 485 33.73 14.29 -19.24
C ASP A 485 32.69 13.79 -20.27
N SER A 486 31.49 13.42 -19.83
CA SER A 486 30.33 13.22 -20.69
C SER A 486 29.20 14.15 -20.25
N THR A 487 28.82 15.07 -21.14
CA THR A 487 27.83 16.14 -20.96
C THR A 487 26.36 15.67 -20.90
N ASP A 488 26.10 14.39 -20.62
CA ASP A 488 24.74 13.89 -20.43
C ASP A 488 24.49 13.60 -18.95
N PRO A 489 23.42 14.15 -18.34
CA PRO A 489 23.04 13.79 -16.98
C PRO A 489 22.55 12.34 -17.01
N VAL A 490 23.41 11.39 -16.65
CA VAL A 490 23.03 9.99 -16.49
C VAL A 490 22.07 9.89 -15.28
N PRO A 491 20.79 9.52 -15.47
CA PRO A 491 19.93 9.21 -14.35
C PRO A 491 20.29 7.81 -13.86
N ASP A 492 21.11 7.72 -12.81
CA ASP A 492 21.43 6.48 -12.11
C ASP A 492 20.21 6.06 -11.26
N ASN A 493 19.23 5.35 -11.83
CA ASN A 493 17.98 5.13 -11.10
C ASN A 493 17.27 3.79 -11.39
N GLY A 494 17.99 2.66 -11.44
CA GLY A 494 17.32 1.35 -11.58
C GLY A 494 18.15 0.08 -11.41
N VAL A 495 19.48 0.13 -11.52
CA VAL A 495 20.30 -1.10 -11.47
C VAL A 495 20.53 -1.56 -10.03
N ARG A 496 20.23 -2.83 -9.73
CA ARG A 496 20.50 -3.47 -8.43
C ARG A 496 21.51 -4.61 -8.61
N GLU A 497 22.73 -4.41 -8.10
CA GLU A 497 23.81 -5.42 -8.18
C GLU A 497 23.89 -6.38 -6.97
N VAL A 498 23.25 -6.01 -5.85
CA VAL A 498 23.27 -6.78 -4.60
C VAL A 498 22.00 -7.61 -4.50
N VAL A 499 22.14 -8.90 -4.20
CA VAL A 499 21.03 -9.83 -3.96
C VAL A 499 21.20 -10.53 -2.62
N LEU A 500 20.17 -10.52 -1.79
CA LEU A 500 20.12 -11.28 -0.54
C LEU A 500 19.74 -12.74 -0.82
N LEU A 501 20.53 -13.69 -0.32
CA LEU A 501 20.23 -15.12 -0.39
C LEU A 501 19.67 -15.58 0.96
N THR A 502 18.41 -16.00 0.96
CA THR A 502 17.74 -16.47 2.18
C THR A 502 16.53 -17.35 1.86
N ASP A 503 16.42 -18.45 2.60
CA ASP A 503 15.25 -19.32 2.56
C ASP A 503 14.15 -18.84 3.52
N ASP A 504 14.51 -18.01 4.51
CA ASP A 504 13.58 -17.45 5.49
C ASP A 504 12.59 -16.48 4.82
N ARG A 505 11.30 -16.82 4.95
CA ARG A 505 10.22 -16.04 4.35
C ARG A 505 10.12 -14.63 4.93
N ASN A 506 10.35 -14.46 6.22
CA ASN A 506 10.26 -13.17 6.90
C ASN A 506 11.42 -12.25 6.48
N LEU A 507 12.66 -12.76 6.49
CA LEU A 507 13.82 -12.00 6.03
C LEU A 507 13.69 -11.63 4.55
N ARG A 508 13.20 -12.56 3.71
CA ARG A 508 12.93 -12.28 2.29
C ARG A 508 11.88 -11.19 2.09
N VAL A 509 10.80 -11.18 2.88
CA VAL A 509 9.78 -10.12 2.83
C VAL A 509 10.37 -8.78 3.26
N LYS A 510 11.14 -8.72 4.35
CA LYS A 510 11.80 -7.50 4.81
C LYS A 510 12.76 -6.94 3.76
N ALA A 511 13.56 -7.80 3.11
CA ALA A 511 14.51 -7.39 2.10
C ALA A 511 13.84 -6.76 0.89
N LEU A 512 12.82 -7.44 0.35
CA LEU A 512 12.08 -6.93 -0.77
C LEU A 512 11.31 -5.64 -0.41
N ALA A 513 10.79 -5.51 0.83
CA ALA A 513 10.14 -4.29 1.32
C ALA A 513 11.09 -3.09 1.34
N ALA A 514 12.38 -3.33 1.52
CA ALA A 514 13.46 -2.35 1.45
C ALA A 514 14.09 -2.23 0.04
N GLU A 515 13.40 -2.71 -1.01
CA GLU A 515 13.86 -2.70 -2.41
C GLU A 515 15.20 -3.40 -2.68
N LEU A 516 15.56 -4.36 -1.83
CA LEU A 516 16.71 -5.23 -2.02
C LEU A 516 16.24 -6.55 -2.67
N PRO A 517 16.73 -6.90 -3.88
CA PRO A 517 16.44 -8.20 -4.49
C PRO A 517 16.79 -9.34 -3.54
N ALA A 518 15.89 -10.32 -3.37
CA ALA A 518 16.11 -11.44 -2.49
C ALA A 518 15.57 -12.74 -3.08
N ARG A 519 16.32 -13.84 -2.94
CA ARG A 519 15.96 -15.17 -3.48
C ARG A 519 16.51 -16.29 -2.60
N ASP A 520 15.89 -17.46 -2.62
CA ASP A 520 16.47 -18.67 -2.03
C ASP A 520 17.67 -19.15 -2.86
N LEU A 521 18.65 -19.76 -2.20
CA LEU A 521 19.89 -20.18 -2.85
C LEU A 521 19.69 -21.29 -3.90
N PRO A 522 18.87 -22.34 -3.68
CA PRO A 522 18.60 -23.34 -4.71
C PRO A 522 17.99 -22.75 -6.00
N SER A 523 17.00 -21.87 -5.88
CA SER A 523 16.40 -21.22 -7.05
C SER A 523 17.35 -20.25 -7.74
N PHE A 524 18.19 -19.54 -6.98
CA PHE A 524 19.25 -18.72 -7.58
C PHE A 524 20.25 -19.58 -8.36
N ALA A 525 20.68 -20.72 -7.80
CA ALA A 525 21.62 -21.61 -8.46
C ALA A 525 21.04 -22.22 -9.75
N LEU A 526 19.75 -22.55 -9.77
CA LEU A 526 19.04 -22.98 -10.97
C LEU A 526 19.01 -21.86 -12.03
N TRP A 527 18.61 -20.65 -11.62
CA TRP A 527 18.58 -19.48 -12.51
C TRP A 527 19.96 -19.13 -13.09
N ALA A 528 21.02 -19.31 -12.30
CA ALA A 528 22.40 -19.12 -12.72
C ALA A 528 22.98 -20.27 -13.57
N GLY A 529 22.20 -21.33 -13.85
CA GLY A 529 22.66 -22.49 -14.62
C GLY A 529 23.67 -23.38 -13.91
N LEU A 530 23.71 -23.34 -12.57
CA LEU A 530 24.64 -24.13 -11.74
C LEU A 530 24.08 -25.51 -11.37
N LEU A 531 22.78 -25.72 -11.58
CA LEU A 531 22.10 -26.98 -11.36
C LEU A 531 21.54 -27.51 -12.69
N PRO A 532 21.61 -28.82 -12.96
CA PRO A 532 20.99 -29.40 -14.14
C PRO A 532 19.46 -29.18 -14.08
N GLU A 533 18.87 -28.69 -15.18
CA GLU A 533 17.42 -28.58 -15.29
C GLU A 533 16.78 -29.95 -15.07
N ARG A 534 15.83 -30.03 -14.13
CA ARG A 534 15.02 -31.25 -14.00
C ARG A 534 14.25 -31.44 -15.30
N PRO A 535 14.28 -32.63 -15.93
CA PRO A 535 13.42 -32.90 -17.07
C PRO A 535 11.96 -32.69 -16.65
N ALA A 536 11.21 -31.91 -17.43
CA ALA A 536 9.77 -31.75 -17.24
C ALA A 536 9.12 -33.13 -17.28
N VAL A 537 8.41 -33.49 -16.20
CA VAL A 537 7.56 -34.68 -16.11
C VAL A 537 6.12 -34.27 -16.38
#